data_AF-A0A091CZL3-F1
#
_entry.id   AF-A0A091CZL3-F1
#
_cell.length_a   1.000
_cell.length_b   1.000
_cell.length_c   1.000
_cell.angle_alpha   90.00
_cell.angle_beta   90.00
_cell.angle_gamma   90.00
#
_symmetry.space_group_name_H-M   'P 1'
#
loop_
_entity.id
_entity.type
_entity.pdbx_description
1 polymer ?
#
loop_
_entity_poly.entity_id
_entity_poly.type
_entity_poly.pdbx_seq_one_letter_code
_entity_poly.pdbx_strand_id
1 'polypeptide(L)'
;MLTKVLVALYEEPEKPNSALDFLKHHLGAATSENPEIELFCLELAEMKEKYEATIEENKKLKAKLAQNEPPQEEKRAEKDSSQLKTH
;
A
#
# COMPACT_ATOMS: atom_id res chain seq x y z
N MET A 1 0.16 30.38 -4.86
CA MET A 1 -0.58 30.45 -3.59
C MET A 1 -0.14 31.60 -2.68
N LEU A 2 1.09 32.11 -2.78
CA LEU A 2 1.56 33.22 -1.94
C LEU A 2 0.81 34.55 -2.15
N THR A 3 0.46 34.91 -3.38
CA THR A 3 -0.27 36.16 -3.68
C THR A 3 -1.66 36.20 -3.03
N LYS A 4 -2.36 35.06 -2.97
CA LYS A 4 -3.66 34.96 -2.27
C LYS A 4 -3.51 35.18 -0.76
N VAL A 5 -2.47 34.61 -0.16
CA VAL A 5 -2.18 34.77 1.28
C VAL A 5 -1.79 36.21 1.61
N LEU A 6 -1.02 36.86 0.73
CA LEU A 6 -0.65 38.26 0.90
C LEU A 6 -1.84 39.21 0.73
N VAL A 7 -2.80 38.89 -0.15
CA VAL A 7 -4.04 39.67 -0.30
C VAL A 7 -4.90 39.52 0.96
N ALA A 8 -5.07 38.30 1.49
CA ALA A 8 -5.83 38.05 2.71
C ALA A 8 -5.29 38.82 3.94
N LEU A 9 -3.97 39.03 4.04
CA LEU A 9 -3.34 39.84 5.09
C LEU A 9 -3.82 41.30 5.13
N TYR A 10 -4.27 41.85 4.00
CA TYR A 10 -4.70 43.24 3.89
C TYR A 10 -6.22 43.40 3.77
N GLU A 11 -6.97 42.32 3.53
CA GLU A 11 -8.44 42.32 3.45
C GLU A 11 -9.11 42.14 4.82
N GLU A 12 -8.40 41.63 5.83
CA GLU A 12 -8.90 41.60 7.21
C GLU A 12 -9.00 43.03 7.78
N PRO A 13 -10.15 43.42 8.38
CA PRO A 13 -10.39 44.78 8.85
C PRO A 13 -9.50 45.21 10.03
N GLU A 14 -8.84 44.25 10.69
CA GLU A 14 -7.83 44.49 11.72
C GLU A 14 -6.49 43.86 11.32
N LYS A 15 -5.39 44.61 11.48
CA LYS A 15 -4.05 44.11 11.16
C LYS A 15 -3.69 42.98 12.14
N PRO A 16 -3.29 41.78 11.67
CA PRO A 16 -2.92 40.71 12.58
C PRO A 16 -1.76 41.16 13.47
N ASN A 17 -1.85 40.87 14.77
CA ASN A 17 -0.85 41.25 15.77
C ASN A 17 0.57 40.77 15.42
N SER A 18 0.67 39.69 14.63
CA SER A 18 1.91 39.16 14.06
C SER A 18 1.67 38.64 12.65
N ALA A 19 2.14 39.38 11.65
CA ALA A 19 2.07 38.97 10.24
C ALA A 19 2.81 37.66 9.99
N LEU A 20 3.88 37.39 10.76
CA LEU A 20 4.63 36.15 10.67
C LEU A 20 3.79 34.94 11.10
N ASP A 21 2.98 35.07 12.16
CA ASP A 21 2.14 33.97 12.63
C ASP A 21 0.94 33.73 11.71
N PHE A 22 0.37 34.80 11.13
CA PHE A 22 -0.63 34.69 10.07
C PHE A 22 -0.09 33.92 8.86
N LEU A 23 1.13 34.25 8.41
CA LEU A 23 1.78 33.56 7.31
C LEU A 23 2.07 32.09 7.65
N LYS A 24 2.54 31.78 8.86
CA LYS A 24 2.79 30.40 9.29
C LYS A 24 1.51 29.56 9.28
N HIS A 25 0.41 30.13 9.75
CA HIS A 25 -0.91 29.48 9.74
C HIS A 25 -1.42 29.26 8.31
N HIS A 26 -1.40 30.30 7.47
CA HIS A 26 -1.92 30.25 6.10
C HIS A 26 -1.03 29.52 5.10
N LEU A 27 0.26 29.38 5.37
CA LEU A 27 1.19 28.60 4.55
C LEU A 27 1.34 27.16 5.05
N GLY A 28 0.54 26.72 6.04
CA GLY A 28 0.56 25.36 6.56
C GLY A 28 1.86 24.99 7.31
N ALA A 29 2.67 25.98 7.69
CA ALA A 29 3.93 25.76 8.40
C ALA A 29 3.72 25.48 9.90
N ALA A 30 2.51 25.67 10.41
CA ALA A 30 2.09 25.21 11.73
C ALA A 30 1.16 23.99 11.56
N THR A 31 1.76 22.80 11.54
CA THR A 31 1.24 21.55 12.16
C THR A 31 -0.29 21.41 12.27
N SER A 32 -1.04 21.57 11.19
CA SER A 32 -2.32 20.90 11.05
C SER A 32 -2.00 19.62 10.31
N GLU A 33 -2.11 18.48 10.99
CA GLU A 33 -2.16 17.20 10.30
C GLU A 33 -3.23 17.36 9.20
N ASN A 34 -2.79 17.30 7.94
CA ASN A 34 -3.71 17.43 6.82
C ASN A 34 -4.61 16.19 6.90
N PRO A 35 -5.94 16.32 7.08
CA PRO A 35 -6.84 15.17 7.21
C PRO A 35 -6.75 14.23 6.01
N GLU A 36 -6.35 14.74 4.84
CA GLU A 36 -6.08 13.93 3.65
C GLU A 36 -4.82 13.06 3.81
N ILE A 37 -3.77 13.60 4.48
CA ILE A 37 -2.56 12.85 4.79
C ILE A 37 -2.86 11.75 5.81
N GLU A 38 -3.63 12.06 6.86
CA GLU A 38 -4.07 11.05 7.83
C GLU A 38 -4.89 9.94 7.17
N LEU A 39 -5.84 10.31 6.31
CA LEU A 39 -6.65 9.35 5.55
C LEU A 39 -5.76 8.46 4.68
N PHE A 40 -4.83 9.04 3.93
CA PHE A 40 -3.89 8.25 3.11
C PHE A 40 -2.99 7.34 3.96
N CYS A 41 -2.56 7.79 5.14
CA CYS A 41 -1.80 6.93 6.05
C CYS A 41 -2.61 5.74 6.53
N LEU A 42 -3.90 5.93 6.83
CA LEU A 42 -4.81 4.85 7.23
C LEU A 42 -5.05 3.85 6.09
N GLU A 43 -5.35 4.34 4.89
CA GLU A 43 -5.55 3.50 3.69
C GLU A 43 -4.28 2.68 3.37
N LEU A 44 -3.10 3.29 3.52
CA LEU A 44 -1.83 2.62 3.31
C LEU A 44 -1.57 1.53 4.36
N ALA A 45 -1.96 1.76 5.62
CA ALA A 45 -1.86 0.76 6.67
C ALA A 45 -2.79 -0.43 6.40
N GLU A 46 -4.06 -0.17 6.04
CA GLU A 46 -5.03 -1.20 5.71
C GLU A 46 -4.59 -2.04 4.49
N MET A 47 -4.06 -1.39 3.46
CA MET A 47 -3.55 -2.08 2.27
C MET A 47 -2.37 -2.99 2.60
N LYS A 48 -1.44 -2.52 3.45
CA LYS A 48 -0.31 -3.34 3.91
C LYS A 48 -0.77 -4.56 4.70
N GLU A 49 -1.75 -4.39 5.59
CA GLU A 49 -2.30 -5.50 6.37
C GLU A 49 -2.92 -6.57 5.46
N LYS A 50 -3.77 -6.16 4.51
CA LYS A 50 -4.38 -7.08 3.53
C LYS A 50 -3.34 -7.79 2.67
N TYR A 51 -2.30 -7.06 2.25
CA TYR A 51 -1.22 -7.64 1.45
C TYR A 51 -0.46 -8.71 2.24
N GLU A 52 -0.05 -8.42 3.47
CA GLU A 52 0.63 -9.39 4.35
C GLU A 52 -0.23 -10.63 4.61
N ALA A 53 -1.52 -10.45 4.90
CA ALA A 53 -2.46 -11.55 5.10
C ALA A 53 -2.58 -12.45 3.86
N THR A 54 -2.65 -11.84 2.67
CA THR A 54 -2.72 -12.56 1.40
C THR A 54 -1.43 -13.33 1.12
N ILE A 55 -0.27 -12.74 1.41
CA ILE A 55 1.04 -13.39 1.27
C ILE A 55 1.12 -14.62 2.19
N GLU A 56 0.66 -14.50 3.43
CA GLU A 56 0.69 -15.59 4.38
C GLU A 56 -0.25 -16.74 4.00
N GLU A 57 -1.47 -16.42 3.55
CA GLU A 57 -2.38 -17.41 3.00
C GLU A 57 -1.78 -18.11 1.77
N ASN A 58 -1.16 -17.34 0.86
CA ASN A 58 -0.54 -17.89 -0.34
C ASN A 58 0.60 -18.86 0.01
N LYS A 59 1.44 -18.52 1.00
CA LYS A 59 2.49 -19.42 1.53
C LYS A 59 1.88 -20.71 2.07
N LYS A 60 0.82 -20.60 2.90
CA LYS A 60 0.13 -21.75 3.47
C LYS A 60 -0.47 -22.66 2.40
N LEU A 61 -1.09 -22.08 1.37
CA LEU A 61 -1.67 -22.84 0.25
C LEU A 61 -0.58 -23.53 -0.58
N LYS A 62 0.52 -22.84 -0.89
CA LYS A 62 1.67 -23.42 -1.59
C LYS A 62 2.28 -24.59 -0.81
N ALA A 63 2.42 -24.45 0.52
CA ALA A 63 2.91 -25.53 1.37
C ALA A 63 1.97 -26.75 1.35
N LYS A 64 0.65 -26.54 1.39
CA LYS A 64 -0.33 -27.62 1.27
C LYS A 64 -0.33 -28.28 -0.11
N LEU A 65 -0.17 -27.52 -1.19
CA LEU A 65 -0.05 -28.07 -2.54
C LEU A 65 1.19 -28.96 -2.66
N ALA A 66 2.34 -28.51 -2.15
CA ALA A 66 3.57 -29.30 -2.16
C ALA A 66 3.45 -30.61 -1.35
N GLN A 67 2.59 -30.66 -0.32
CA GLN A 67 2.32 -31.88 0.44
C GLN A 67 1.34 -32.84 -0.25
N ASN A 68 0.49 -32.33 -1.15
CA ASN A 68 -0.54 -33.13 -1.83
C ASN A 68 -0.17 -33.48 -3.28
N GLU A 69 0.92 -32.96 -3.83
CA GLU A 69 1.49 -33.53 -5.06
C GLU A 69 2.01 -34.94 -4.74
N PRO A 70 1.45 -36.01 -5.34
CA PRO A 70 2.10 -37.31 -5.26
C PRO A 70 3.50 -37.20 -5.87
N PRO A 71 4.50 -37.98 -5.40
CA PRO A 71 5.77 -38.09 -6.10
C PRO A 71 5.47 -38.41 -7.56
N GLN A 72 6.18 -37.75 -8.48
CA GLN A 72 5.99 -37.88 -9.93
C GLN A 72 6.12 -39.35 -10.45
N GLU A 73 5.17 -40.21 -10.15
CA GLU A 73 5.11 -41.59 -10.65
C GLU A 73 4.17 -41.73 -11.85
N GLU A 74 3.26 -40.78 -12.09
CA GLU A 74 2.39 -40.82 -13.28
C GLU A 74 3.06 -40.39 -14.58
N LYS A 75 4.30 -39.87 -14.56
CA LYS A 75 5.10 -39.66 -15.80
C LYS A 75 6.15 -40.74 -16.08
N ARG A 76 6.34 -41.72 -15.18
CA ARG A 76 7.26 -42.85 -15.43
C ARG A 76 6.55 -44.11 -15.94
N ALA A 77 5.31 -44.35 -15.54
CA ALA A 77 4.58 -45.55 -15.95
C ALA A 77 4.27 -45.60 -17.46
N GLU A 78 4.10 -44.44 -18.13
CA GLU A 78 3.82 -44.40 -19.57
C GLU A 78 5.07 -44.65 -20.44
N LYS A 79 6.28 -44.36 -19.90
CA LYS A 79 7.54 -44.55 -20.63
C LYS A 79 8.03 -46.01 -20.61
N ASP A 80 7.72 -46.78 -19.55
CA ASP A 80 8.07 -48.21 -19.48
C ASP A 80 7.09 -49.09 -20.28
N SER A 81 5.80 -48.77 -20.32
CA SER A 81 4.83 -49.51 -21.15
C SER A 81 5.10 -49.35 -22.66
N SER A 82 5.66 -48.20 -23.06
CA SER A 82 6.01 -47.90 -24.44
C SER A 82 7.27 -48.63 -24.93
N GLN A 83 8.15 -49.08 -24.02
CA GLN A 83 9.36 -49.83 -24.38
C GLN A 83 9.16 -51.35 -24.40
N LEU A 84 8.14 -51.88 -23.71
CA LEU A 84 7.87 -53.33 -23.68
C LEU A 84 7.10 -53.84 -24.92
N LYS A 85 6.58 -52.95 -25.77
CA LYS A 85 5.82 -53.31 -26.98
C LYS A 85 6.65 -53.40 -28.27
N THR A 86 7.97 -53.25 -28.18
CA THR A 86 8.85 -53.17 -29.37
C THR A 86 9.86 -54.32 -29.46
N HIS A 87 9.52 -55.51 -28.95
CA HIS A 87 10.41 -56.67 -29.11
C HIS A 87 9.70 -57.93 -29.55
#